data_AF-A0A256ZRW9-F1
#
_entry.id   AF-A0A256ZRW9-F1
#
_cell.length_a   1.000
_cell.length_b   1.000
_cell.length_c   1.000
_cell.angle_alpha   90.00
_cell.angle_beta   90.00
_cell.angle_gamma   90.00
#
_symmetry.space_group_name_H-M   'P 1'
#
loop_
_entity.id
_entity.type
_entity.pdbx_description
1 polymer ?
#
loop_
_entity_poly.entity_id
_entity_poly.type
_entity_poly.pdbx_seq_one_letter_code
_entity_poly.pdbx_strand_id
1 'polypeptide(L)'
;MVFRKVIFFCGGLTNDGYGKLVEKYLTTTSLGEARARVAWLIQWLCAGGGISGCMHGGGSPDVAKLMVCVAAKWNEYIGYACRLAGVK
;
A
#
# COMPACT_ATOMS: atom_id res chain seq x y z
N MET A 1 -3.49 11.42 16.22
CA MET A 1 -3.95 12.32 15.13
C MET A 1 -4.53 11.56 13.91
N VAL A 2 -5.05 10.33 14.08
CA VAL A 2 -5.57 9.49 12.97
C VAL A 2 -7.11 9.45 12.94
N PHE A 3 -7.76 9.51 14.11
CA PHE A 3 -9.22 9.45 14.22
C PHE A 3 -9.97 10.67 13.66
N ARG A 4 -9.35 11.85 13.62
CA ARG A 4 -10.02 13.08 13.19
C ARG A 4 -10.20 13.20 11.67
N LYS A 5 -9.50 12.38 10.87
CA LYS A 5 -9.59 12.37 9.41
C LYS A 5 -10.70 11.46 8.87
N VAL A 6 -11.15 10.46 9.64
CA VAL A 6 -12.30 9.60 9.29
C VAL A 6 -13.60 10.41 9.20
N ILE A 7 -13.71 11.47 10.02
CA ILE A 7 -14.87 12.36 10.07
C ILE A 7 -14.99 13.22 8.79
N PHE A 8 -13.88 13.49 8.10
CA PHE A 8 -13.87 14.51 7.03
C PHE A 8 -14.59 14.08 5.75
N PHE A 9 -14.71 12.77 5.45
CA PHE A 9 -15.45 12.30 4.27
C PHE A 9 -16.95 12.09 4.55
N CYS A 10 -17.31 11.62 5.76
CA CYS A 10 -18.71 11.62 6.20
C CYS A 10 -19.26 13.06 6.32
N GLY A 11 -18.38 14.04 6.56
CA GLY A 11 -18.70 15.46 6.53
C GLY A 11 -19.39 15.95 5.24
N GLY A 12 -19.13 15.29 4.10
CA GLY A 12 -19.80 15.59 2.83
C GLY A 12 -21.22 15.03 2.73
N LEU A 13 -21.52 13.92 3.43
CA LEU A 13 -22.87 13.36 3.57
C LEU A 13 -23.72 14.16 4.57
N THR A 14 -23.08 14.76 5.57
CA THR A 14 -23.74 15.63 6.56
C THR A 14 -23.89 17.08 6.10
N ASN A 15 -23.57 17.41 4.84
CA ASN A 15 -23.71 18.76 4.33
C ASN A 15 -25.16 19.08 3.93
N ASP A 16 -25.72 20.16 4.47
CA ASP A 16 -27.12 20.55 4.26
C ASP A 16 -27.46 20.86 2.79
N GLY A 17 -26.49 21.24 1.97
CA GLY A 17 -26.72 21.63 0.57
C GLY A 17 -26.72 20.45 -0.42
N TYR A 18 -25.86 19.46 -0.22
CA TYR A 18 -25.64 18.38 -1.20
C TYR A 18 -25.58 16.96 -0.61
N GLY A 19 -25.58 16.80 0.71
CA GLY A 19 -25.46 15.49 1.37
C GLY A 19 -26.52 14.49 0.93
N LYS A 20 -27.78 14.93 0.82
CA LYS A 20 -28.90 14.09 0.35
C LYS A 20 -28.76 13.66 -1.11
N LEU A 21 -28.20 14.50 -1.98
CA LEU A 21 -27.96 14.14 -3.38
C LEU A 21 -26.84 13.10 -3.47
N VAL A 22 -25.75 13.33 -2.74
CA VAL A 22 -24.62 12.40 -2.67
C VAL A 22 -25.06 11.04 -2.12
N GLU A 23 -25.84 11.03 -1.04
CA GLU A 23 -26.41 9.79 -0.48
C GLU A 23 -27.31 9.06 -1.48
N LYS A 24 -28.17 9.79 -2.21
CA LYS A 24 -29.04 9.22 -3.24
C LYS A 24 -28.23 8.51 -4.34
N TYR A 25 -27.15 9.11 -4.83
CA TYR A 25 -26.32 8.52 -5.90
C TYR A 25 -25.39 7.42 -5.40
N LEU A 26 -25.00 7.46 -4.12
CA LEU A 26 -24.19 6.41 -3.51
C LEU A 26 -25.02 5.21 -3.06
N THR A 27 -26.32 5.36 -2.80
CA THR A 27 -27.15 4.24 -2.36
C THR A 27 -27.49 3.33 -3.54
N THR A 28 -27.20 2.04 -3.39
CA THR A 28 -27.58 0.99 -4.36
C THR A 28 -28.11 -0.22 -3.60
N THR A 29 -27.53 -1.42 -3.79
CA THR A 29 -27.83 -2.62 -2.99
C THR A 29 -27.47 -2.44 -1.51
N SER A 30 -26.58 -1.48 -1.20
CA SER A 30 -26.18 -1.12 0.16
C SER A 30 -26.32 0.39 0.40
N LEU A 31 -26.37 0.76 1.68
CA LEU A 31 -26.47 2.16 2.11
C LEU A 31 -25.29 3.00 1.60
N GLY A 32 -25.58 4.22 1.13
CA GLY A 32 -24.56 5.13 0.59
C GLY A 32 -23.42 5.41 1.57
N GLU A 33 -23.72 5.54 2.87
CA GLU A 33 -22.71 5.71 3.92
C GLU A 33 -21.75 4.51 4.00
N ALA A 34 -22.28 3.29 3.97
CA ALA A 34 -21.47 2.07 4.02
C ALA A 34 -20.50 2.00 2.81
N ARG A 35 -21.00 2.35 1.61
CA ARG A 35 -20.17 2.40 0.40
C ARG A 35 -19.10 3.49 0.49
N ALA A 36 -19.42 4.66 1.03
CA ALA A 36 -18.45 5.74 1.23
C ALA A 36 -17.32 5.33 2.21
N ARG A 37 -17.66 4.64 3.31
CA ARG A 37 -16.68 4.15 4.29
C ARG A 37 -15.73 3.12 3.68
N VAL A 38 -16.25 2.20 2.87
CA VAL A 38 -15.43 1.19 2.17
C VAL A 38 -14.55 1.83 1.10
N ALA A 39 -15.08 2.75 0.30
CA ALA A 39 -14.30 3.48 -0.70
C ALA A 39 -13.13 4.25 -0.08
N TRP A 40 -13.35 4.86 1.10
CA TRP A 40 -12.29 5.53 1.84
C TRP A 40 -11.21 4.57 2.35
N LEU A 41 -11.60 3.41 2.89
CA LEU A 41 -10.65 2.38 3.29
C LEU A 41 -9.78 1.94 2.09
N ILE A 42 -10.41 1.70 0.95
CA ILE A 42 -9.71 1.34 -0.30
C ILE A 42 -8.75 2.47 -0.70
N GLN A 43 -9.19 3.72 -0.69
CA GLN A 43 -8.32 4.86 -1.01
C GLN A 43 -7.13 4.94 -0.05
N TRP A 44 -7.36 4.75 1.25
CA TRP A 44 -6.29 4.78 2.25
C TRP A 44 -5.26 3.66 2.03
N LEU A 45 -5.72 2.47 1.63
CA LEU A 45 -4.87 1.32 1.31
C LEU A 45 -4.10 1.51 0.00
N CYS A 46 -4.77 1.97 -1.05
CA CYS A 46 -4.26 1.96 -2.43
C CYS A 46 -3.60 3.28 -2.88
N ALA A 47 -3.93 4.40 -2.25
CA ALA A 47 -3.45 5.74 -2.63
C ALA A 47 -3.01 6.58 -1.41
N GLY A 48 -3.07 6.02 -0.21
CA GLY A 48 -2.81 6.71 1.05
C GLY A 48 -1.67 6.09 1.85
N GLY A 49 -1.81 6.11 3.18
CA GLY A 49 -0.79 5.62 4.10
C GLY A 49 -0.52 4.12 4.02
N GLY A 50 -1.45 3.34 3.43
CA GLY A 50 -1.27 1.90 3.27
C GLY A 50 -0.08 1.51 2.38
N ILE A 51 0.23 2.31 1.34
CA ILE A 51 1.31 1.98 0.39
C ILE A 51 2.69 2.01 1.07
N SER A 52 2.98 3.09 1.80
CA SER A 52 4.30 3.31 2.39
C SER A 52 4.66 2.24 3.43
N GLY A 53 3.66 1.71 4.14
CA GLY A 53 3.85 0.64 5.11
C GLY A 53 4.46 -0.63 4.52
N CYS A 54 4.03 -1.03 3.33
CA CYS A 54 4.57 -2.21 2.64
C CYS A 54 5.98 -1.98 2.08
N MET A 55 6.29 -0.75 1.65
CA MET A 55 7.59 -0.42 1.05
C MET A 55 8.71 -0.19 2.07
N HIS A 56 8.38 0.19 3.31
CA HIS A 56 9.38 0.59 4.32
C HIS A 56 9.26 -0.16 5.65
N GLY A 57 8.27 -1.04 5.83
CA GLY A 57 8.03 -1.72 7.11
C GLY A 57 9.20 -2.59 7.60
N GLY A 58 10.01 -3.12 6.68
CA GLY A 58 11.21 -3.91 6.97
C GLY A 58 12.54 -3.26 6.56
N GLY A 59 12.52 -1.97 6.22
CA GLY A 59 13.63 -1.27 5.57
C GLY A 59 13.36 -1.01 4.08
N SER A 60 14.23 -0.23 3.44
CA SER A 60 14.10 0.07 2.01
C SER A 60 14.47 -1.13 1.14
N PRO A 61 13.95 -1.22 -0.11
CA PRO A 61 14.37 -2.23 -1.08
C PRO A 61 15.89 -2.26 -1.31
N ASP A 62 16.55 -1.11 -1.18
CA ASP A 62 18.01 -0.99 -1.30
C ASP A 62 18.74 -1.74 -0.19
N VAL A 63 18.25 -1.63 1.05
CA VAL A 63 18.80 -2.38 2.18
C VAL A 63 18.56 -3.88 1.99
N ALA A 64 17.37 -4.28 1.52
CA ALA A 64 17.09 -5.68 1.22
C ALA A 64 18.06 -6.24 0.15
N LYS A 65 18.32 -5.47 -0.91
CA LYS A 65 19.30 -5.83 -1.96
C LYS A 65 20.70 -5.95 -1.38
N LEU A 66 21.12 -5.02 -0.54
CA LEU A 66 22.43 -5.06 0.12
C LEU A 66 22.59 -6.32 0.97
N MET A 67 21.56 -6.68 1.76
CA MET A 67 21.59 -7.88 2.60
C MET A 67 21.70 -9.16 1.78
N VAL A 68 21.01 -9.24 0.62
CA VAL A 68 21.16 -10.37 -0.32
C VAL A 68 22.59 -10.42 -0.87
N CYS A 69 23.16 -9.29 -1.27
CA CYS A 69 24.54 -9.23 -1.74
C CYS A 69 25.55 -9.67 -0.67
N VAL A 70 25.34 -9.31 0.60
CA VAL A 70 26.23 -9.73 1.69
C VAL A 70 26.08 -11.22 2.01
N ALA A 71 24.84 -11.74 2.00
CA ALA A 71 24.56 -13.14 2.32
C ALA A 71 24.94 -14.11 1.19
N ALA A 72 25.05 -13.63 -0.06
CA ALA A 72 25.38 -14.45 -1.20
C ALA A 72 26.82 -15.00 -1.12
N LYS A 73 26.96 -16.29 -1.42
CA LYS A 73 28.22 -17.04 -1.43
C LYS A 73 28.99 -16.81 -2.73
N TRP A 74 29.38 -15.56 -2.99
CA TRP A 74 30.01 -15.15 -4.25
C TRP A 74 31.19 -16.01 -4.68
N ASN A 75 32.07 -16.36 -3.74
CA ASN A 75 33.23 -17.19 -4.02
C ASN A 75 32.85 -18.60 -4.51
N GLU A 76 31.77 -19.19 -3.98
CA GLU A 76 31.27 -20.48 -4.44
C GLU A 76 30.72 -20.37 -5.87
N TYR A 77 29.94 -19.32 -6.15
CA TYR A 77 29.41 -19.07 -7.50
C TYR A 77 30.50 -18.81 -8.53
N ILE A 78 31.54 -18.03 -8.17
CA ILE A 78 32.71 -17.82 -9.02
C ILE A 78 33.42 -19.15 -9.27
N GLY A 79 33.62 -19.97 -8.24
CA GLY A 79 34.23 -21.30 -8.37
C GLY A 79 33.45 -22.23 -9.32
N TYR A 80 32.12 -22.24 -9.22
CA TYR A 80 31.28 -23.01 -10.14
C TYR A 80 31.39 -22.49 -11.58
N ALA A 81 31.40 -21.17 -11.79
CA ALA A 81 31.55 -20.58 -13.11
C ALA A 81 32.91 -20.90 -13.73
N CYS A 82 34.00 -20.77 -12.98
CA CYS A 82 35.36 -21.13 -13.41
C CYS A 82 35.45 -22.62 -13.80
N ARG A 83 34.86 -23.52 -12.99
CA ARG A 83 34.81 -24.96 -13.30
C ARG A 83 34.08 -25.25 -14.61
N LEU A 84 32.95 -24.59 -14.86
CA LEU A 84 32.17 -24.77 -16.10
C LEU A 84 32.89 -24.17 -17.32
N ALA A 85 33.55 -23.03 -17.15
CA ALA A 85 34.25 -22.33 -18.22
C ALA A 85 35.65 -22.91 -18.52
N GLY A 86 36.16 -23.83 -17.70
CA GLY A 86 37.52 -24.38 -17.83
C GLY A 86 38.62 -23.37 -17.50
N VAL A 87 38.28 -22.29 -16.80
CA VAL A 87 39.22 -21.23 -16.38
C VAL A 87 39.75 -21.59 -14.99
N LYS A 88 41.07 -21.62 -14.83
CA LYS A 88 41.75 -21.84 -13.55
C LYS A 88 42.00 -20.51 -12.84
#